data_AF-A0A952EC53-F1
#
_entry.id   AF-A0A952EC53-F1
#
_cell.length_a   1.000
_cell.length_b   1.000
_cell.length_c   1.000
_cell.angle_alpha   90.00
_cell.angle_beta   90.00
_cell.angle_gamma   90.00
#
_symmetry.space_group_name_H-M   'P 1'
#
loop_
_entity.id
_entity.type
_entity.pdbx_description
1 polymer ?
#
loop_
_entity_poly.entity_id
_entity_poly.type
_entity_poly.pdbx_seq_one_letter_code
_entity_poly.pdbx_strand_id
1 'polypeptide(L)'
;MARTPRHRWWSTGAGLVGAAVLAWVLWRIDFARLATIIAGADVGYLFLVPLAIALEQLVRAWKWRQLLYAIRPIASLRLFGAIMAGYLATLLVPFGVSPLVRSWLVARLENLTVSAVLATATIDRLVDGVVFSGFVD
;
A
#
# COMPACT_ATOMS: atom_id res chain seq x y z
N MET A 1 4.24 23.97 -31.76
CA MET A 1 2.92 23.76 -31.13
C MET A 1 3.15 23.23 -29.71
N ALA A 2 2.91 24.06 -28.71
CA ALA A 2 3.23 23.78 -27.31
C ALA A 2 2.18 22.87 -26.66
N ARG A 3 2.61 21.75 -26.07
CA ARG A 3 1.79 20.91 -25.19
C ARG A 3 1.92 21.45 -23.77
N THR A 4 0.85 22.03 -23.25
CA THR A 4 0.77 22.57 -21.89
C THR A 4 0.81 21.44 -20.84
N PRO A 5 1.61 21.55 -19.77
CA PRO A 5 1.59 20.59 -18.67
C PRO A 5 0.51 21.00 -17.67
N ARG A 6 -0.78 20.91 -18.05
CA ARG A 6 -1.90 21.42 -17.22
C ARG A 6 -2.28 20.50 -16.04
N HIS A 7 -1.72 19.29 -15.94
CA HIS A 7 -2.11 18.30 -14.93
C HIS A 7 -1.26 18.35 -13.62
N ARG A 8 -0.10 19.02 -13.63
CA ARG A 8 0.85 19.00 -12.50
C ARG A 8 0.55 20.03 -11.40
N TRP A 9 -0.23 21.07 -11.72
CA TRP A 9 -0.50 22.20 -10.81
C TRP A 9 -1.69 21.94 -9.87
N TRP A 10 -2.66 21.12 -10.29
CA TRP A 10 -3.77 20.70 -9.44
C TRP A 10 -3.31 19.78 -8.30
N SER A 11 -2.33 18.90 -8.53
CA SER A 11 -1.79 18.03 -7.48
C SER A 11 -0.98 18.79 -6.43
N THR A 12 -0.22 19.81 -6.84
CA THR A 12 0.53 20.65 -5.89
C THR A 12 -0.40 21.57 -5.10
N GLY A 13 -1.44 22.13 -5.73
CA GLY A 13 -2.46 22.93 -5.05
C GLY A 13 -3.24 22.12 -4.03
N ALA A 14 -3.69 20.91 -4.40
CA ALA A 14 -4.37 20.00 -3.48
C ALA A 14 -3.48 19.58 -2.31
N GLY A 15 -2.19 19.32 -2.56
CA GLY A 15 -1.22 19.01 -1.50
C GLY A 15 -1.05 20.16 -0.51
N LEU A 16 -0.96 21.40 -0.98
CA LEU A 16 -0.85 22.59 -0.13
C LEU A 16 -2.13 22.84 0.69
N VAL A 17 -3.30 22.68 0.08
CA VAL A 17 -4.59 22.79 0.79
C VAL A 17 -4.70 21.71 1.85
N GLY A 18 -4.36 20.45 1.52
CA GLY A 18 -4.33 19.36 2.50
C GLY A 18 -3.38 19.62 3.66
N ALA A 19 -2.18 20.14 3.38
CA ALA A 19 -1.21 20.52 4.41
C ALA A 19 -1.71 21.67 5.30
N ALA A 20 -2.36 22.68 4.71
CA ALA A 20 -2.94 23.80 5.45
C ALA A 20 -4.09 23.35 6.37
N VAL A 21 -4.96 22.46 5.89
CA VAL A 21 -6.05 21.87 6.69
C VAL A 21 -5.48 21.02 7.82
N LEU A 22 -4.48 20.17 7.54
CA LEU A 22 -3.79 19.39 8.57
C LEU A 22 -3.16 20.30 9.63
N ALA A 23 -2.44 21.35 9.22
CA ALA A 23 -1.84 22.31 10.16
C ALA A 23 -2.91 23.00 11.03
N TRP A 24 -4.05 23.39 10.43
CA TRP A 24 -5.15 24.02 11.16
C TRP A 24 -5.77 23.07 12.20
N VAL A 25 -6.00 21.80 11.83
CA VAL A 25 -6.52 20.77 12.74
C VAL A 25 -5.53 20.52 13.87
N LEU A 26 -4.25 20.29 13.55
CA LEU A 26 -3.20 20.04 14.54
C LEU A 26 -3.05 21.19 15.52
N TRP A 27 -3.22 22.44 15.06
CA TRP A 27 -3.12 23.60 15.94
C TRP A 27 -4.28 23.74 16.92
N ARG A 28 -5.44 23.12 16.63
CA ARG A 28 -6.60 23.07 17.55
C ARG A 28 -6.59 21.86 18.49
N ILE A 29 -5.65 20.93 18.34
CA ILE A 29 -5.58 19.75 19.19
C ILE A 29 -4.96 20.12 20.54
N ASP A 30 -5.68 19.81 21.61
CA ASP A 30 -5.14 19.80 22.96
C ASP A 30 -4.34 18.50 23.15
N PHE A 31 -3.02 18.61 23.13
CA PHE A 31 -2.10 17.48 23.28
C PHE A 31 -2.22 16.80 24.65
N ALA A 32 -2.60 17.52 25.71
CA ALA A 32 -2.82 16.94 27.03
C ALA A 32 -4.07 16.05 27.03
N ARG A 33 -5.16 16.53 26.41
CA ARG A 33 -6.35 15.71 26.20
C ARG A 33 -6.09 14.51 25.30
N LEU A 34 -5.28 14.66 24.25
CA LEU A 34 -4.90 13.55 23.37
C LEU A 34 -4.09 12.47 24.10
N ALA A 35 -3.14 12.87 24.97
CA ALA A 35 -2.36 11.93 25.77
C ALA A 35 -3.23 11.12 26.75
N THR A 36 -4.22 11.75 27.39
CA THR A 36 -5.15 11.04 28.29
C THR A 36 -6.02 10.04 27.55
N ILE A 37 -6.47 10.36 26.33
CA ILE A 37 -7.23 9.44 25.49
C ILE A 37 -6.38 8.24 25.06
N ILE A 38 -5.12 8.46 24.67
CA ILE A 38 -4.19 7.38 24.32
C ILE A 38 -3.90 6.50 25.53
N ALA A 39 -3.71 7.09 26.71
CA ALA A 39 -3.47 6.36 27.95
C ALA A 39 -4.69 5.52 28.40
N GLY A 40 -5.91 5.96 28.06
CA GLY A 40 -7.15 5.22 28.31
C GLY A 40 -7.54 4.26 27.19
N ALA A 41 -6.73 4.12 26.14
CA ALA A 41 -7.05 3.25 25.01
C ALA A 41 -7.02 1.78 25.44
N ASP A 42 -8.03 1.02 25.00
CA ASP A 42 -8.12 -0.39 25.28
C ASP A 42 -7.00 -1.16 24.54
N VAL A 43 -6.19 -1.86 25.34
CA VAL A 43 -5.00 -2.58 24.89
C VAL A 43 -5.36 -3.72 23.93
N GLY A 44 -6.56 -4.28 24.02
CA GLY A 44 -7.07 -5.31 23.12
C GLY A 44 -7.13 -4.83 21.68
N TYR A 45 -7.66 -3.63 21.43
CA TYR A 45 -7.68 -3.06 20.07
C TYR A 45 -6.28 -2.72 19.55
N LEU A 46 -5.35 -2.36 20.45
CA LEU A 46 -3.98 -2.04 20.09
C LEU A 46 -3.24 -3.23 19.48
N PHE A 47 -3.59 -4.46 19.87
CA PHE A 47 -3.09 -5.70 19.26
C PHE A 47 -3.98 -6.21 18.12
N LEU A 48 -5.31 -6.06 18.24
CA LEU A 48 -6.26 -6.55 17.24
C LEU A 48 -6.08 -5.88 15.88
N VAL A 49 -5.87 -4.56 15.85
CA VAL A 49 -5.71 -3.80 14.61
C VAL A 49 -4.49 -4.24 13.79
N PRO A 50 -3.25 -4.25 14.34
CA PRO A 50 -2.08 -4.70 13.57
C PRO A 50 -2.17 -6.18 13.20
N LEU A 51 -2.81 -7.01 14.03
CA LEU A 51 -3.05 -8.42 13.70
C LEU A 51 -4.01 -8.54 12.51
N ALA A 52 -5.12 -7.81 12.51
CA ALA A 52 -6.08 -7.80 11.40
C ALA A 52 -5.41 -7.33 10.10
N ILE A 53 -4.59 -6.27 10.17
CA ILE A 53 -3.78 -5.81 9.02
C ILE A 53 -2.84 -6.92 8.56
N ALA A 54 -2.08 -7.55 9.46
CA ALA A 54 -1.17 -8.62 9.07
C ALA A 54 -1.90 -9.80 8.38
N LEU A 55 -3.09 -10.16 8.87
CA LEU A 55 -3.93 -11.21 8.29
C LEU A 55 -4.46 -10.82 6.90
N GLU A 56 -4.95 -9.58 6.73
CA GLU A 56 -5.37 -9.06 5.42
C GLU A 56 -4.22 -9.18 4.40
N GLN A 57 -3.02 -8.78 4.82
CA GLN A 57 -1.84 -8.80 3.98
C GLN A 57 -1.38 -10.23 3.66
N LEU A 58 -1.61 -11.18 4.56
CA LEU A 58 -1.34 -12.60 4.34
C LEU A 58 -2.32 -13.21 3.32
N VAL A 59 -3.61 -12.87 3.41
CA VAL A 59 -4.62 -13.26 2.41
C VAL A 59 -4.26 -12.70 1.04
N ARG A 60 -3.82 -11.43 0.98
CA ARG A 60 -3.32 -10.82 -0.26
C ARG A 60 -2.11 -11.56 -0.83
N ALA A 61 -1.15 -11.95 0.02
CA ALA A 61 0.01 -12.74 -0.40
C ALA A 61 -0.41 -14.12 -0.94
N TRP A 62 -1.39 -14.77 -0.30
CA TRP A 62 -1.93 -16.04 -0.75
C TRP A 62 -2.67 -15.92 -2.08
N LYS A 63 -3.48 -14.88 -2.28
CA LYS A 63 -4.15 -14.61 -3.57
C LYS A 63 -3.12 -14.37 -4.67
N TRP A 64 -2.11 -13.55 -4.41
CA TRP A 64 -1.04 -13.28 -5.38
C TRP A 64 -0.20 -14.53 -5.70
N ARG A 65 -0.05 -15.45 -4.73
CA ARG A 65 0.55 -16.77 -4.99
C ARG A 65 -0.19 -17.56 -6.07
N GLN A 66 -1.52 -17.51 -6.12
CA GLN A 66 -2.30 -18.24 -7.13
C GLN A 66 -1.97 -17.77 -8.54
N LEU A 67 -1.80 -16.45 -8.72
CA LEU A 67 -1.37 -15.85 -10.00
C LEU A 67 0.07 -16.24 -10.35
N LEU A 68 0.99 -16.22 -9.38
CA LEU A 68 2.38 -16.61 -9.63
C LEU A 68 2.56 -18.12 -9.82
N TYR A 69 1.64 -18.95 -9.32
CA TYR A 69 1.73 -20.41 -9.47
C TYR A 69 1.80 -20.85 -10.94
N ALA A 70 1.18 -20.08 -11.85
CA ALA A 70 1.27 -20.28 -13.29
C ALA A 70 2.71 -20.13 -13.85
N ILE A 71 3.59 -19.44 -13.12
CA ILE A 71 4.99 -19.19 -13.51
C ILE A 71 5.93 -20.03 -12.63
N ARG A 72 5.78 -19.95 -11.31
CA ARG A 72 6.60 -20.63 -10.30
C ARG A 72 5.82 -20.83 -8.99
N PRO A 73 5.88 -22.03 -8.39
CA PRO A 73 5.33 -22.25 -7.05
C PRO A 73 6.22 -21.58 -5.99
N ILE A 74 5.70 -20.53 -5.36
CA ILE A 74 6.40 -19.72 -4.34
C ILE A 74 5.66 -19.83 -3.01
N ALA A 75 6.39 -19.91 -1.89
CA ALA A 75 5.79 -19.94 -0.57
C ALA A 75 5.10 -18.60 -0.21
N SER A 76 3.89 -18.66 0.35
CA SER A 76 3.11 -17.46 0.73
C SER A 76 3.84 -16.56 1.72
N LEU A 77 4.64 -17.11 2.63
CA LEU A 77 5.43 -16.33 3.59
C LEU A 77 6.52 -15.50 2.92
N ARG A 78 7.13 -15.99 1.83
CA ARG A 78 8.13 -15.23 1.06
C ARG A 78 7.47 -14.05 0.33
N LEU A 79 6.30 -14.30 -0.26
CA LEU A 79 5.48 -13.26 -0.89
C LEU A 79 5.01 -12.20 0.13
N PHE A 80 4.57 -12.64 1.30
CA PHE A 80 4.20 -11.76 2.40
C PHE A 80 5.37 -10.86 2.81
N GLY A 81 6.57 -11.41 3.00
CA GLY A 81 7.78 -10.64 3.30
C GLY A 81 8.09 -9.60 2.22
N ALA A 82 7.95 -9.96 0.93
CA ALA A 82 8.15 -9.02 -0.17
C ALA A 82 7.10 -7.90 -0.21
N ILE A 83 5.84 -8.21 0.12
CA ILE A 83 4.78 -7.22 0.25
C ILE A 83 5.12 -6.26 1.41
N MET A 84 5.45 -6.78 2.60
CA MET A 84 5.83 -5.97 3.76
C MET A 84 7.04 -5.08 3.48
N ALA A 85 8.07 -5.60 2.80
CA ALA A 85 9.21 -4.80 2.35
C ALA A 85 8.80 -3.66 1.40
N GLY A 86 7.83 -3.90 0.52
CA GLY A 86 7.25 -2.87 -0.34
C GLY A 86 6.50 -1.77 0.44
N TYR A 87 5.78 -2.13 1.50
CA TYR A 87 5.15 -1.16 2.40
C TYR A 87 6.20 -0.34 3.16
N LEU A 88 7.24 -1.01 3.69
CA LEU A 88 8.35 -0.34 4.36
C LEU A 88 9.05 0.66 3.44
N ALA A 89 9.28 0.29 2.17
CA ALA A 89 9.87 1.21 1.20
C ALA A 89 8.98 2.43 0.90
N THR A 90 7.66 2.28 0.98
CA THR A 90 6.72 3.41 0.82
C THR A 90 6.75 4.35 2.03
N LEU A 91 7.06 3.84 3.24
CA LEU A 91 7.29 4.69 4.41
C LEU A 91 8.56 5.54 4.24
N LEU A 92 9.60 4.99 3.61
CA LEU A 92 10.85 5.70 3.34
C LEU A 92 10.73 6.65 2.14
N VAL A 93 9.95 6.27 1.13
CA VAL A 93 9.87 6.98 -0.15
C VAL A 93 8.40 7.33 -0.48
N PRO A 94 8.03 8.62 -0.50
CA PRO A 94 6.63 9.05 -0.64
C PRO A 94 6.05 8.91 -2.06
N PHE A 95 6.71 8.18 -2.96
CA PHE A 95 6.31 8.04 -4.36
C PHE A 95 5.52 6.76 -4.67
N GLY A 96 5.05 6.04 -3.65
CA GLY A 96 4.24 4.83 -3.86
C GLY A 96 5.00 3.72 -4.58
N VAL A 97 6.25 3.50 -4.18
CA VAL A 97 7.17 2.52 -4.80
C VAL A 97 6.89 1.06 -4.41
N SER A 98 5.88 0.82 -3.56
CA SER A 98 5.50 -0.54 -3.12
C SER A 98 5.37 -1.58 -4.24
N PRO A 99 4.78 -1.30 -5.43
CA PRO A 99 4.63 -2.31 -6.47
C PRO A 99 5.96 -2.66 -7.13
N LEU A 100 6.87 -1.70 -7.24
CA LEU A 100 8.19 -1.88 -7.83
C LEU A 100 9.10 -2.65 -6.86
N VAL A 101 9.07 -2.30 -5.58
CA VAL A 101 9.91 -2.96 -4.57
C VAL A 101 9.49 -4.40 -4.35
N ARG A 102 8.18 -4.69 -4.21
CA ARG A 102 7.71 -6.07 -4.02
C ARG A 102 8.03 -6.95 -5.23
N SER A 103 7.89 -6.43 -6.45
CA SER A 103 8.14 -7.18 -7.67
C SER A 103 9.63 -7.42 -7.89
N TRP A 104 10.47 -6.42 -7.61
CA TRP A 104 11.92 -6.56 -7.63
C TRP A 104 12.40 -7.59 -6.60
N LEU A 105 11.87 -7.55 -5.38
CA LEU A 105 12.28 -8.48 -4.33
C LEU A 105 11.88 -9.92 -4.66
N VAL A 106 10.66 -10.15 -5.13
CA VAL A 106 10.22 -11.49 -5.59
C VAL A 106 11.02 -11.96 -6.79
N ALA A 107 11.27 -11.09 -7.76
CA ALA A 107 12.11 -11.40 -8.92
C ALA A 107 13.52 -11.84 -8.51
N ARG A 108 14.13 -11.13 -7.56
CA ARG A 108 15.45 -11.47 -7.02
C ARG A 108 15.45 -12.76 -6.20
N LEU A 109 14.42 -12.99 -5.39
CA LEU A 109 14.30 -14.17 -4.53
C LEU A 109 14.03 -15.46 -5.31
N GLU A 110 13.42 -15.37 -6.49
CA GLU A 110 12.96 -16.53 -7.27
C GLU A 110 13.67 -16.69 -8.62
N ASN A 111 14.66 -15.83 -8.90
CA ASN A 111 15.37 -15.73 -10.18
C ASN A 111 14.40 -15.53 -11.37
N LEU A 112 13.41 -14.66 -11.20
CA LEU A 112 12.48 -14.25 -12.25
C LEU A 112 12.83 -12.85 -12.75
N THR A 113 12.31 -12.48 -13.92
CA THR A 113 12.45 -11.10 -14.40
C THR A 113 11.48 -10.18 -13.66
N VAL A 114 11.94 -8.98 -13.28
CA VAL A 114 11.11 -7.98 -12.61
C VAL A 114 9.86 -7.64 -13.44
N SER A 115 10.01 -7.60 -14.77
CA SER A 115 8.91 -7.37 -15.72
C SER A 115 7.82 -8.43 -15.62
N ALA A 116 8.17 -9.73 -15.58
CA ALA A 116 7.18 -10.80 -15.45
C ALA A 116 6.42 -10.70 -14.13
N VAL A 117 7.12 -10.44 -13.02
CA VAL A 117 6.49 -10.28 -11.70
C VAL A 117 5.61 -9.02 -11.66
N LEU A 118 6.05 -7.91 -12.23
CA LEU A 118 5.26 -6.69 -12.37
C LEU A 118 3.99 -6.91 -13.21
N ALA A 119 4.08 -7.70 -14.28
CA ALA A 119 2.93 -8.03 -15.11
C ALA A 119 1.86 -8.77 -14.31
N THR A 120 2.24 -9.81 -13.55
CA THR A 120 1.29 -10.51 -12.67
C THR A 120 0.67 -9.59 -11.63
N ALA A 121 1.46 -8.71 -11.03
CA ALA A 121 1.01 -7.73 -10.04
C ALA A 121 0.08 -6.65 -10.63
N THR A 122 0.23 -6.37 -11.93
CA THR A 122 -0.64 -5.43 -12.67
C THR A 122 -1.95 -6.11 -13.03
N ILE A 123 -1.90 -7.35 -13.53
CA ILE A 123 -3.09 -8.16 -13.81
C ILE A 123 -3.95 -8.32 -12.55
N ASP A 124 -3.33 -8.62 -11.41
CA ASP A 124 -4.01 -8.69 -10.11
C ASP A 124 -4.84 -7.43 -9.80
N ARG A 125 -4.27 -6.26 -10.08
CA ARG A 125 -4.94 -4.96 -9.85
C ARG A 125 -6.03 -4.66 -10.85
N LEU A 126 -5.85 -5.06 -12.12
CA LEU A 126 -6.88 -4.92 -13.13
C LEU A 126 -8.09 -5.78 -12.76
N VAL A 127 -7.84 -7.03 -12.33
CA VAL A 127 -8.90 -7.93 -11.84
C VAL A 127 -9.59 -7.31 -10.62
N ASP A 128 -8.84 -6.83 -9.63
CA ASP A 128 -9.43 -6.16 -8.46
C ASP A 128 -10.27 -4.94 -8.84
N GLY A 129 -9.79 -4.14 -9.80
CA GLY A 129 -10.52 -2.97 -10.31
C GLY A 129 -11.82 -3.33 -11.02
N VAL A 130 -11.79 -4.36 -11.87
CA VAL A 130 -12.97 -4.85 -12.60
C VAL A 130 -14.00 -5.46 -11.65
N VAL A 131 -13.54 -6.25 -10.67
CA VAL A 131 -14.43 -6.82 -9.64
C VAL A 131 -15.06 -5.70 -8.82
N PHE A 132 -14.29 -4.68 -8.43
CA PHE A 132 -14.82 -3.55 -7.69
C PHE A 132 -15.83 -2.73 -8.50
N SER A 133 -15.55 -2.45 -9.79
CA SER A 133 -16.50 -1.72 -10.64
C SER A 133 -17.79 -2.51 -10.86
N GLY A 134 -17.70 -3.83 -11.08
CA GLY A 134 -18.88 -4.67 -11.29
C GLY A 134 -19.71 -4.92 -10.02
N PHE A 135 -19.20 -4.57 -8.84
CA PHE A 135 -19.92 -4.63 -7.56
C PHE A 135 -20.61 -3.30 -7.21
N VAL A 136 -20.24 -2.21 -7.90
CA VAL A 136 -20.74 -0.84 -7.65
C VAL A 136 -21.97 -0.49 -8.50
N ASP A 137 -22.32 -1.33 -9.48
CA ASP A 137 -23.58 -1.28 -10.24
C ASP A 137 -24.64 -2.23 -9.63
#